data_AF-A4JW75-F1
#
_entry.id   AF-A4JW75-F1
#
_cell.length_a   1.000
_cell.length_b   1.000
_cell.length_c   1.000
_cell.angle_alpha   90.00
_cell.angle_beta   90.00
_cell.angle_gamma   90.00
#
_symmetry.space_group_name_H-M   'P 1'
#
loop_
_entity.id
_entity.type
_entity.pdbx_description
1 polymer ?
#
loop_
_entity_poly.entity_id
_entity_poly.type
_entity_poly.pdbx_seq_one_letter_code
_entity_poly.pdbx_strand_id
1 'polypeptide(L)'
;MKRYVIALALMATLAACDRKPPAEAEGQGARREVLQGFQTTFYRVSDGKQRWVEIAIAVDGSKTFRMPVFFSDNGRLVQVSDDEARALIDKWLKQRAANVAAFGSVDPQVGGNTPFLAIDRNTP
;
A
#
# COMPACT_ATOMS: atom_id res chain seq x y z
N MET A 1 -25.99 -51.38 37.38
CA MET A 1 -24.76 -51.77 36.67
C MET A 1 -24.52 -50.79 35.53
N LYS A 2 -23.27 -50.33 35.34
CA LYS A 2 -22.72 -49.51 34.21
C LYS A 2 -23.31 -48.08 34.09
N ARG A 3 -22.66 -46.97 34.49
CA ARG A 3 -21.35 -46.37 34.12
C ARG A 3 -21.14 -46.25 32.60
N TYR A 4 -20.75 -45.04 32.17
CA TYR A 4 -20.45 -44.58 30.80
C TYR A 4 -21.75 -44.39 29.99
N VAL A 5 -22.21 -43.17 29.67
CA VAL A 5 -21.60 -42.28 28.68
C VAL A 5 -21.87 -40.81 29.06
N ILE A 6 -20.89 -40.18 29.71
CA ILE A 6 -20.67 -38.73 29.60
C ILE A 6 -19.67 -38.58 28.46
N ALA A 7 -19.89 -37.57 27.60
CA ALA A 7 -18.94 -36.94 26.67
C ALA A 7 -19.37 -37.03 25.20
N LEU A 8 -20.41 -36.28 24.82
CA LEU A 8 -20.51 -35.76 23.45
C LEU A 8 -21.43 -34.53 23.39
N ALA A 9 -21.23 -33.59 24.32
CA ALA A 9 -21.94 -32.32 24.35
C ALA A 9 -20.96 -31.19 24.70
N LEU A 10 -19.89 -31.05 23.92
CA LEU A 10 -18.96 -29.91 24.02
C LEU A 10 -18.04 -29.90 22.79
N MET A 11 -18.62 -29.63 21.61
CA MET A 11 -17.90 -29.30 20.37
C MET A 11 -18.80 -28.38 19.51
N ALA A 12 -19.43 -27.39 20.15
CA ALA A 12 -20.06 -26.25 19.46
C ALA A 12 -19.21 -24.98 19.61
N THR A 13 -17.89 -25.16 19.64
CA THR A 13 -16.93 -24.06 19.65
C THR A 13 -16.42 -23.82 18.25
N LEU A 14 -16.74 -22.63 17.73
CA LEU A 14 -15.88 -21.85 16.84
C LEU A 14 -15.67 -22.41 15.43
N ALA A 15 -16.74 -22.47 14.63
CA ALA A 15 -16.63 -22.30 13.18
C ALA A 15 -17.14 -20.91 12.75
N ALA A 16 -16.77 -19.89 13.51
CA ALA A 16 -16.71 -18.51 13.04
C ALA A 16 -15.23 -18.13 12.96
N CYS A 17 -14.44 -18.95 12.27
CA CYS A 17 -13.08 -18.58 11.91
C CYS A 17 -13.17 -17.67 10.70
N ASP A 18 -12.95 -16.38 10.98
CA ASP A 18 -12.36 -15.38 10.10
C ASP A 18 -12.33 -15.75 8.62
N ARG A 19 -13.22 -15.10 7.85
CA ARG A 19 -12.95 -14.83 6.44
C ARG A 19 -11.69 -13.98 6.37
N LYS A 20 -10.53 -14.63 6.38
CA LYS A 20 -9.29 -14.07 5.87
C LYS A 20 -9.62 -13.57 4.45
N PRO A 21 -9.30 -12.31 4.10
CA PRO A 21 -9.41 -11.89 2.71
C PRO A 21 -8.62 -12.90 1.88
N PRO A 22 -9.13 -13.33 0.71
CA PRO A 22 -8.38 -14.23 -0.15
C PRO A 22 -7.02 -13.61 -0.37
N ALA A 23 -5.97 -14.35 -0.01
CA ALA A 23 -4.62 -13.99 -0.41
C ALA A 23 -4.68 -13.79 -1.92
N GLU A 24 -4.32 -12.60 -2.38
CA GLU A 24 -4.20 -12.29 -3.79
C GLU A 24 -3.45 -13.44 -4.45
N ALA A 25 -4.03 -13.98 -5.52
CA ALA A 25 -3.46 -15.11 -6.23
C ALA A 25 -2.11 -14.70 -6.83
N GLU A 26 -1.04 -14.83 -6.05
CA GLU A 26 0.31 -14.84 -6.60
C GLU A 26 0.38 -16.06 -7.51
N GLY A 27 0.32 -15.82 -8.82
CA GLY A 27 0.37 -16.85 -9.85
C GLY A 27 1.47 -17.86 -9.55
N GLN A 28 1.05 -19.10 -9.28
CA GLN A 28 1.92 -20.22 -8.94
C GLN A 28 2.80 -20.54 -10.16
N GLY A 29 4.08 -20.13 -10.12
CA GLY A 29 5.08 -20.51 -11.13
C GLY A 29 6.18 -19.47 -11.43
N ALA A 30 5.96 -18.18 -11.15
CA ALA A 30 6.95 -17.15 -11.47
C ALA A 30 7.91 -16.88 -10.30
N ARG A 31 9.23 -17.07 -10.53
CA ARG A 31 10.27 -16.56 -9.64
C ARG A 31 10.41 -15.05 -9.87
N ARG A 32 10.19 -14.25 -8.83
CA ARG A 32 10.34 -12.79 -8.86
C ARG A 32 11.66 -12.40 -8.21
N GLU A 33 12.41 -11.53 -8.86
CA GLU A 33 13.60 -10.87 -8.33
C GLU A 33 13.36 -9.37 -8.35
N VAL A 34 13.69 -8.69 -7.26
CA VAL A 34 13.54 -7.23 -7.17
C VAL A 34 14.73 -6.59 -7.87
N LEU A 35 14.47 -5.87 -8.96
CA LEU A 35 15.50 -5.08 -9.65
C LEU A 35 15.73 -3.75 -8.92
N GLN A 36 14.66 -3.03 -8.60
CA GLN A 36 14.72 -1.75 -7.87
C GLN A 36 13.33 -1.36 -7.33
N GLY A 37 13.29 -0.73 -6.16
CA GLY A 37 12.10 -0.11 -5.59
C GLY A 37 12.13 1.42 -5.67
N PHE A 38 10.96 2.00 -5.95
CA PHE A 38 10.65 3.42 -5.68
C PHE A 38 9.72 3.46 -4.47
N GLN A 39 10.14 4.14 -3.41
CA GLN A 39 9.44 4.16 -2.13
C GLN A 39 9.10 5.59 -1.73
N THR A 40 7.90 5.76 -1.18
CA THR A 40 7.46 7.00 -0.55
C THR A 40 7.04 6.71 0.88
N THR A 41 7.56 7.47 1.84
CA THR A 41 7.25 7.30 3.26
C THR A 41 6.86 8.64 3.86
N PHE A 42 5.75 8.66 4.60
CA PHE A 42 5.33 9.83 5.36
C PHE A 42 5.71 9.67 6.84
N TYR A 43 6.37 10.67 7.38
CA TYR A 43 6.74 10.74 8.78
C TYR A 43 5.94 11.81 9.49
N ARG A 44 5.63 11.53 10.75
CA ARG A 44 5.34 12.57 11.72
C ARG A 44 6.65 12.94 12.39
N VAL A 45 7.10 14.17 12.19
CA VAL A 45 8.33 14.67 12.78
C VAL A 45 7.98 15.49 14.01
N SER A 46 8.69 15.25 15.10
CA SER A 46 8.61 16.02 16.33
C SER A 46 10.01 16.55 16.63
N ASP A 47 10.16 17.87 16.69
CA ASP A 47 11.41 18.55 17.04
C ASP A 47 11.14 19.59 18.13
N GLY A 48 11.47 19.22 19.37
CA GLY A 48 11.12 20.01 20.56
C GLY A 48 9.62 20.24 20.66
N LYS A 49 9.20 21.51 20.51
CA LYS A 49 7.77 21.91 20.51
C LYS A 49 7.15 21.93 19.11
N GLN A 50 7.95 21.78 18.06
CA GLN A 50 7.48 21.79 16.69
C GLN A 50 7.07 20.38 16.25
N ARG A 51 6.05 20.32 15.41
CA ARG A 51 5.55 19.07 14.86
C ARG A 51 5.02 19.30 13.47
N TRP A 52 5.43 18.46 12.52
CA TRP A 52 4.98 18.52 11.13
C TRP A 52 4.93 17.14 10.50
N VAL A 53 4.40 17.08 9.29
CA VAL A 53 4.45 15.89 8.45
C VAL A 53 5.54 16.09 7.40
N GLU A 54 6.36 15.06 7.18
CA GLU A 54 7.41 15.05 6.16
C GLU A 54 7.16 13.89 5.20
N ILE A 55 7.39 14.10 3.91
CA ILE A 55 7.47 13.05 2.90
C ILE A 55 8.93 12.79 2.59
N ALA A 56 9.32 11.51 2.58
CA ALA A 56 10.57 11.03 2.01
C ALA A 56 10.30 10.20 0.77
N ILE A 57 11.08 10.46 -0.29
CA ILE A 57 11.04 9.74 -1.55
C ILE A 57 12.43 9.14 -1.78
N ALA A 58 12.48 7.83 -2.00
CA ALA A 58 13.72 7.09 -2.20
C ALA A 58 13.60 6.14 -3.39
N VAL A 59 14.71 5.98 -4.09
CA VAL A 59 14.95 4.88 -5.01
C VAL A 59 16.03 4.01 -4.38
N ASP A 60 15.86 2.69 -4.36
CA ASP A 60 16.83 1.80 -3.72
C ASP A 60 18.25 2.04 -4.28
N GLY A 61 19.23 2.16 -3.38
CA GLY A 61 20.62 2.48 -3.72
C GLY A 61 20.89 3.95 -4.06
N SER A 62 19.90 4.84 -3.96
CA SER A 62 20.01 6.28 -4.25
C SER A 62 19.79 7.16 -3.01
N LYS A 63 20.05 8.46 -3.16
CA LYS A 63 19.82 9.47 -2.13
C LYS A 63 18.33 9.66 -1.87
N THR A 64 17.94 9.68 -0.60
CA THR A 64 16.57 10.02 -0.19
C THR A 64 16.34 11.53 -0.27
N PHE A 65 15.23 11.93 -0.90
CA PHE A 65 14.74 13.29 -0.92
C PHE A 65 13.67 13.49 0.16
N ARG A 66 13.74 14.57 0.94
CA ARG A 66 12.83 14.85 2.07
C ARG A 66 12.23 16.24 1.94
N MET A 67 10.93 16.37 2.24
CA MET A 67 10.20 17.64 2.17
C MET A 67 9.10 17.73 3.23
N PRO A 68 8.82 18.92 3.77
CA PRO A 68 7.63 19.13 4.58
C PRO A 68 6.35 18.98 3.75
N VAL A 69 5.29 18.49 4.38
CA VAL A 69 3.96 18.32 3.81
C VAL A 69 3.05 19.36 4.43
N PHE A 70 2.42 20.16 3.58
CA PHE A 70 1.40 21.12 3.97
C PHE A 70 0.06 20.71 3.36
N PHE A 71 -1.02 20.93 4.10
CA PHE A 71 -2.37 20.74 3.62
C PHE A 71 -2.93 22.09 3.19
N SER A 72 -3.68 22.10 2.10
CA SER A 72 -4.30 23.31 1.59
C SER A 72 -5.78 23.07 1.30
N ASP A 73 -6.60 24.04 1.65
CA ASP A 73 -7.99 24.13 1.23
C ASP A 73 -8.19 25.46 0.47
N ASN A 74 -8.70 25.37 -0.76
CA ASN A 74 -8.92 26.51 -1.66
C ASN A 74 -7.70 27.45 -1.78
N GLY A 75 -6.50 26.87 -1.89
CA GLY A 75 -5.24 27.61 -2.06
C GLY A 75 -4.66 28.22 -0.78
N ARG A 76 -5.29 28.02 0.38
CA ARG A 76 -4.77 28.47 1.69
C ARG A 76 -4.26 27.29 2.49
N LEU A 77 -3.13 27.46 3.17
CA LEU A 77 -2.61 26.42 4.07
C LEU A 77 -3.51 26.29 5.30
N VAL A 78 -3.84 25.06 5.66
CA VAL A 78 -4.70 24.72 6.79
C VAL A 78 -4.01 23.73 7.72
N GLN A 79 -4.34 23.82 9.00
CA GLN A 79 -3.99 22.75 9.95
C GLN A 79 -5.08 21.70 9.92
N VAL A 80 -4.68 20.44 9.95
CA VAL A 80 -5.56 19.28 9.98
C VAL A 80 -5.22 18.43 11.20
N SER A 81 -6.20 17.66 11.66
CA SER A 81 -5.96 16.68 12.73
C SER A 81 -5.05 15.54 12.25
N ASP A 82 -4.50 14.78 13.19
CA ASP A 82 -3.67 13.60 12.88
C ASP A 82 -4.40 12.55 12.04
N ASP A 83 -5.68 12.31 12.32
CA ASP A 83 -6.48 11.30 11.63
C ASP A 83 -6.90 11.79 10.24
N GLU A 84 -7.23 13.07 10.13
CA GLU A 84 -7.48 13.71 8.84
C GLU A 84 -6.23 13.72 7.96
N ALA A 85 -5.05 14.04 8.52
CA ALA A 85 -3.78 13.95 7.81
C ALA A 85 -3.56 12.54 7.25
N ARG A 86 -3.77 11.48 8.05
CA ARG A 86 -3.65 10.09 7.60
C ARG A 86 -4.60 9.78 6.44
N ALA A 87 -5.87 10.18 6.55
CA ALA A 87 -6.87 9.93 5.51
C ALA A 87 -6.52 10.67 4.20
N LEU A 88 -6.08 11.92 4.29
CA LEU A 88 -5.65 12.71 3.13
C LEU A 88 -4.40 12.12 2.47
N ILE A 89 -3.41 11.71 3.27
CA ILE A 89 -2.18 11.06 2.79
C ILE A 89 -2.49 9.72 2.11
N ASP A 90 -3.34 8.88 2.71
CA ASP A 90 -3.77 7.60 2.13
C ASP A 90 -4.45 7.80 0.76
N LYS A 91 -5.40 8.73 0.69
CA LYS A 91 -6.05 9.09 -0.58
C LYS A 91 -5.04 9.58 -1.61
N TRP A 92 -4.12 10.45 -1.19
CA TRP A 92 -3.08 10.99 -2.07
C TRP A 92 -2.16 9.87 -2.61
N LEU A 93 -1.69 8.96 -1.74
CA LEU A 93 -0.84 7.82 -2.12
C LEU A 93 -1.54 6.91 -3.12
N LYS A 94 -2.80 6.54 -2.86
CA LYS A 94 -3.61 5.70 -3.76
C LYS A 94 -3.78 6.34 -5.13
N GLN A 95 -4.05 7.65 -5.17
CA GLN A 95 -4.17 8.38 -6.44
C GLN A 95 -2.84 8.42 -7.21
N ARG A 96 -1.71 8.57 -6.53
CA ARG A 96 -0.39 8.55 -7.18
C ARG A 96 -0.03 7.15 -7.68
N ALA A 97 -0.34 6.09 -6.94
CA ALA A 97 -0.18 4.72 -7.41
C ALA A 97 -1.02 4.45 -8.67
N ALA A 98 -2.27 4.91 -8.70
CA ALA A 98 -3.13 4.81 -9.88
C ALA A 98 -2.55 5.56 -11.09
N ASN A 99 -1.98 6.74 -10.89
CA ASN A 99 -1.32 7.50 -11.97
C ASN A 99 -0.07 6.78 -12.50
N VAL A 100 0.69 6.09 -11.65
CA VAL A 100 1.82 5.25 -12.11
C VAL A 100 1.30 4.10 -12.97
N ALA A 101 0.23 3.42 -12.54
CA ALA A 101 -0.41 2.36 -13.32
C ALA A 101 -1.00 2.85 -14.65
N ALA A 102 -1.44 4.12 -14.73
CA ALA A 102 -2.00 4.72 -15.94
C ALA A 102 -0.98 4.90 -17.08
N PHE A 103 0.34 4.86 -16.79
CA PHE A 103 1.36 4.75 -17.84
C PHE A 103 1.44 3.35 -18.46
N GLY A 104 0.69 2.38 -17.94
CA GLY A 104 0.49 1.09 -18.55
C GLY A 104 -0.23 1.23 -19.90
N SER A 105 0.29 0.54 -20.91
CA SER A 105 -0.34 0.35 -22.21
C SER A 105 -1.09 -0.97 -22.25
N VAL A 106 -2.03 -1.10 -23.19
CA VAL A 106 -2.69 -2.38 -23.50
C VAL A 106 -2.43 -2.67 -24.98
N ASP A 107 -1.71 -3.75 -25.26
CA ASP A 107 -1.38 -4.20 -26.62
C ASP A 107 -1.67 -5.70 -26.70
N PRO A 108 -2.64 -6.11 -27.54
CA PRO A 108 -2.98 -7.52 -27.75
C PRO A 108 -1.80 -8.38 -28.24
N GLN A 109 -0.80 -7.77 -28.90
CA GLN A 109 0.33 -8.49 -29.49
C GLN A 109 1.45 -8.78 -28.48
N VAL A 110 1.58 -7.97 -27.43
CA VAL A 110 2.70 -8.04 -26.48
C VAL A 110 2.29 -8.54 -25.09
N GLY A 111 1.00 -8.38 -24.73
CA GLY A 111 0.55 -8.57 -23.34
C GLY A 111 -0.76 -9.34 -23.14
N GLY A 112 -1.32 -10.00 -24.16
CA GLY A 112 -2.48 -10.89 -23.98
C GLY A 112 -3.68 -10.27 -23.26
N ASN A 113 -4.08 -9.05 -23.66
CA ASN A 113 -5.13 -8.24 -23.03
C ASN A 113 -4.86 -7.78 -21.58
N THR A 114 -3.63 -7.91 -21.06
CA THR A 114 -3.24 -7.36 -19.75
C THR A 114 -2.42 -6.06 -19.89
N PRO A 115 -2.51 -5.11 -18.94
CA PRO A 115 -1.70 -3.91 -18.96
C PRO A 115 -0.20 -4.23 -18.84
N PHE A 116 0.64 -3.54 -19.61
CA PHE A 116 2.10 -3.62 -19.54
C PHE A 116 2.72 -2.22 -19.53
N LEU A 117 3.92 -2.08 -18.97
CA LEU A 117 4.68 -0.82 -19.01
C LEU A 117 5.83 -0.96 -20.00
N ALA A 118 5.93 -0.03 -20.95
CA ALA A 118 7.08 0.12 -21.83
C ALA A 118 7.89 1.36 -21.41
N ILE A 119 9.16 1.17 -21.10
CA ILE A 119 10.10 2.26 -20.78
C ILE A 119 10.97 2.48 -22.02
N ASP A 120 10.96 3.70 -22.55
CA ASP A 120 11.83 4.07 -23.67
C ASP A 120 13.28 4.09 -23.20
N ARG A 121 14.15 3.33 -23.85
CA ARG A 121 15.56 3.22 -23.45
C ARG A 121 16.33 4.55 -23.55
N ASN A 122 15.97 5.41 -24.50
CA ASN A 122 16.63 6.68 -24.76
C ASN A 122 15.98 7.84 -23.99
N THR A 123 14.74 7.66 -23.56
CA THR A 123 13.97 8.64 -22.77
C THR A 123 13.16 7.95 -21.66
N PRO A 124 13.83 7.31 -20.69
CA PRO A 124 13.19 6.48 -19.67
C PRO A 124 12.36 7.26 -18.64
#